data_AF-A0A9D8K3A8-F1
#
_entry.id   AF-A0A9D8K3A8-F1
#
_cell.length_a   1.000
_cell.length_b   1.000
_cell.length_c   1.000
_cell.angle_alpha   90.00
_cell.angle_beta   90.00
_cell.angle_gamma   90.00
#
_symmetry.space_group_name_H-M   'P 1'
#
loop_
_entity.id
_entity.type
_entity.pdbx_description
1 polymer ?
#
loop_
_entity_poly.entity_id
_entity_poly.type
_entity_poly.pdbx_seq_one_letter_code
_entity_poly.pdbx_strand_id
1 'polypeptide(L)'
;MATQNLPTPNATSSTLGQSATQFLLTLSPDERLKCQQEIYRFVRWYGEGRRIGELSIPEVANYAEQITSSTTEITEKLASIKAFLVYNYKQGLTKTNLSIHLKTKKTPLKLHARPARLRRKEAILTAKGRASLEAELAALKNERPLIAEELQKAAADKDFRE
;
A
#
# COMPACT_ATOMS: atom_id res chain seq x y z
N MET A 1 17.66 -46.73 -27.72
CA MET A 1 18.54 -45.57 -27.39
C MET A 1 18.04 -44.37 -28.16
N ALA A 2 17.42 -43.40 -27.48
CA ALA A 2 17.07 -42.11 -28.05
C ALA A 2 17.02 -41.09 -26.91
N THR A 3 18.18 -40.51 -26.63
CA THR A 3 18.34 -39.33 -25.80
C THR A 3 17.72 -38.14 -26.53
N GLN A 4 16.55 -37.68 -26.11
CA GLN A 4 16.05 -36.37 -26.52
C GLN A 4 16.36 -35.38 -25.42
N ASN A 5 17.22 -34.43 -25.79
CA ASN A 5 17.69 -33.31 -25.01
C ASN A 5 16.53 -32.54 -24.37
N LEU A 6 16.61 -32.39 -23.04
CA LEU A 6 15.92 -31.34 -22.32
C LEU A 6 16.33 -29.98 -22.90
N PRO A 7 15.40 -29.07 -23.23
CA PRO A 7 15.77 -27.69 -23.42
C PRO A 7 16.12 -27.12 -22.03
N THR A 8 17.37 -26.78 -21.80
CA THR A 8 17.76 -25.92 -20.69
C THR A 8 17.17 -24.53 -20.96
N PRO A 9 16.17 -24.05 -20.18
CA PRO A 9 15.72 -22.69 -20.34
C PRO A 9 16.84 -21.77 -19.83
N ASN A 10 17.21 -20.78 -20.63
CA ASN A 10 18.09 -19.68 -20.24
C ASN A 10 17.64 -19.11 -18.88
N ALA A 11 18.33 -19.52 -17.80
CA ALA A 11 18.06 -19.15 -16.41
C ALA A 11 18.28 -17.65 -16.11
N THR A 12 18.42 -16.81 -17.12
CA THR A 12 18.60 -15.36 -16.99
C THR A 12 17.45 -14.55 -17.58
N SER A 13 16.44 -15.22 -18.17
CA SER A 13 15.36 -14.56 -18.91
C SER A 13 13.97 -14.62 -18.25
N SER A 14 13.87 -15.17 -17.03
CA SER A 14 12.59 -15.26 -16.32
C SER A 14 12.10 -13.87 -15.88
N THR A 15 10.83 -13.59 -16.19
CA THR A 15 10.19 -12.35 -15.74
C THR A 15 9.82 -12.42 -14.26
N LEU A 16 9.64 -11.26 -13.64
CA LEU A 16 9.16 -11.11 -12.27
C LEU A 16 7.85 -11.86 -12.02
N GLY A 17 6.90 -11.80 -12.96
CA GLY A 17 5.64 -12.53 -12.89
C GLY A 17 5.83 -14.05 -12.92
N GLN A 18 6.63 -14.56 -13.86
CA GLN A 18 6.90 -15.99 -13.99
C GLN A 18 7.59 -16.55 -12.75
N SER A 19 8.61 -15.85 -12.26
CA SER A 19 9.32 -16.21 -11.03
C SER A 19 8.38 -16.23 -9.82
N ALA A 20 7.48 -15.24 -9.69
CA ALA A 20 6.51 -15.20 -8.61
C ALA A 20 5.58 -16.40 -8.62
N THR A 21 5.05 -16.79 -9.78
CA THR A 21 4.23 -17.99 -9.90
C THR A 21 5.03 -19.24 -9.52
N GLN A 22 6.26 -19.39 -10.00
CA GLN A 22 7.11 -20.55 -9.66
C GLN A 22 7.40 -20.61 -8.16
N PHE A 23 7.75 -19.49 -7.53
CA PHE A 23 7.98 -19.43 -6.09
C PHE A 23 6.73 -19.83 -5.30
N LEU A 24 5.56 -19.28 -5.65
CA LEU A 24 4.31 -19.62 -4.96
C LEU A 24 3.97 -21.11 -5.07
N LEU A 25 4.28 -21.75 -6.21
CA LEU A 25 4.08 -23.19 -6.38
C LEU A 25 4.97 -24.04 -5.46
N THR A 26 6.14 -23.53 -5.06
CA THR A 26 7.04 -24.23 -4.11
C THR A 26 6.58 -24.16 -2.65
N LEU A 27 5.67 -23.23 -2.32
CA LEU A 27 5.16 -23.06 -0.96
C LEU A 27 3.96 -23.95 -0.66
N SER A 28 3.77 -24.26 0.63
CA SER A 28 2.55 -24.89 1.15
C SER A 28 1.33 -23.97 0.96
N PRO A 29 0.10 -24.51 0.92
CA PRO A 29 -1.10 -23.69 0.67
C PRO A 29 -1.31 -22.58 1.72
N ASP A 30 -0.99 -22.83 2.99
CA ASP A 30 -1.14 -21.83 4.06
C ASP A 30 -0.12 -20.67 3.92
N GLU A 31 1.14 -21.00 3.64
CA GLU A 31 2.19 -20.00 3.40
C GLU A 31 1.95 -19.21 2.09
N ARG A 32 1.42 -19.90 1.07
CA ARG A 32 1.08 -19.31 -0.21
C ARG A 32 0.07 -18.19 -0.04
N LEU A 33 -1.01 -18.40 0.72
CA LEU A 33 -2.03 -17.38 0.96
C LEU A 33 -1.44 -16.12 1.62
N LYS A 34 -0.53 -16.31 2.59
CA LYS A 34 0.15 -15.21 3.30
C LYS A 34 1.11 -14.44 2.39
N CYS A 35 1.86 -15.14 1.54
CA CYS A 35 2.89 -14.52 0.70
C CYS A 35 2.35 -13.98 -0.62
N GLN A 36 1.28 -14.56 -1.16
CA GLN A 36 0.75 -14.29 -2.50
C GLN A 36 0.40 -12.82 -2.70
N GLN A 37 -0.30 -12.20 -1.74
CA GLN A 37 -0.73 -10.81 -1.87
C GLN A 37 0.48 -9.85 -1.96
N GLU A 38 1.48 -10.05 -1.11
CA GLU A 38 2.65 -9.17 -1.04
C GLU A 38 3.61 -9.39 -2.20
N ILE A 39 3.74 -10.63 -2.68
CA ILE A 39 4.56 -10.94 -3.85
C ILE A 39 3.95 -10.34 -5.11
N TYR A 40 2.65 -10.52 -5.35
CA TYR A 40 2.01 -9.89 -6.51
C TYR A 40 1.99 -8.37 -6.42
N ARG A 41 1.92 -7.79 -5.21
CA ARG A 41 2.10 -6.35 -5.02
C ARG A 41 3.50 -5.90 -5.43
N PHE A 42 4.54 -6.61 -4.99
CA PHE A 42 5.93 -6.34 -5.36
C PHE A 42 6.15 -6.47 -6.88
N VAL A 43 5.61 -7.51 -7.49
CA VAL A 43 5.67 -7.73 -8.94
C VAL A 43 4.97 -6.60 -9.70
N ARG A 44 3.76 -6.20 -9.28
CA ARG A 44 3.01 -5.10 -9.90
C ARG A 44 3.74 -3.76 -9.77
N TRP A 45 4.47 -3.55 -8.68
CA TRP A 45 5.25 -2.34 -8.45
C TRP A 45 6.36 -2.16 -9.49
N TYR A 46 7.09 -3.23 -9.79
CA TYR A 46 8.22 -3.22 -10.72
C TYR A 46 7.85 -3.59 -12.16
N GLY A 47 6.65 -4.11 -12.36
CA GLY A 47 6.15 -4.61 -13.64
C GLY A 47 6.34 -6.12 -13.78
N GLU A 48 5.26 -6.81 -14.15
CA GLU A 48 5.22 -8.27 -14.33
C GLU A 48 6.18 -8.77 -15.43
N GLY A 49 6.33 -8.00 -16.51
CA GLY A 49 7.18 -8.33 -17.66
C GLY A 49 8.66 -7.99 -17.47
N ARG A 50 9.03 -7.30 -16.39
CA ARG A 50 10.42 -6.94 -16.13
C ARG A 50 11.24 -8.18 -15.78
N ARG A 51 12.49 -8.25 -16.24
CA ARG A 51 13.38 -9.36 -15.88
C ARG A 51 13.86 -9.23 -14.46
N ILE A 52 13.93 -10.34 -13.75
CA ILE A 52 14.32 -10.31 -12.35
C ILE A 52 15.82 -9.96 -12.15
N GLY A 53 16.67 -10.35 -13.11
CA GLY A 53 18.09 -10.01 -13.11
C GLY A 53 18.39 -8.51 -13.34
N GLU A 54 17.39 -7.72 -13.76
CA GLU A 54 17.50 -6.27 -13.94
C GLU A 54 17.17 -5.49 -12.66
N LEU A 55 16.70 -6.17 -11.60
CA LEU A 55 16.46 -5.54 -10.31
C LEU A 55 17.79 -5.14 -9.64
N SER A 56 17.84 -3.90 -9.19
CA SER A 56 19.00 -3.34 -8.51
C SER A 56 18.81 -3.25 -6.99
N ILE A 57 19.92 -3.23 -6.27
CA ILE A 57 19.97 -3.01 -4.82
C ILE A 57 19.19 -1.75 -4.36
N PRO A 58 19.40 -0.55 -4.96
CA PRO A 58 18.69 0.65 -4.53
C PRO A 58 17.18 0.58 -4.77
N GLU A 59 16.72 -0.11 -5.81
CA GLU A 59 15.30 -0.33 -6.04
C GLU A 59 14.69 -1.16 -4.92
N VAL A 60 15.27 -2.33 -4.63
CA VAL A 60 14.78 -3.20 -3.56
C VAL A 60 14.77 -2.48 -2.20
N ALA A 61 15.79 -1.67 -1.91
CA ALA A 61 15.82 -0.83 -0.72
C ALA A 61 14.70 0.22 -0.70
N ASN A 62 14.44 0.89 -1.84
CA ASN A 62 13.36 1.86 -1.98
C ASN A 62 11.98 1.22 -1.77
N TYR A 63 11.76 -0.02 -2.25
CA TYR A 63 10.50 -0.72 -1.98
C TYR A 63 10.25 -0.86 -0.48
N ALA A 64 11.26 -1.27 0.29
CA ALA A 64 11.14 -1.44 1.74
C ALA A 64 10.79 -0.14 2.47
N GLU A 65 11.22 1.02 1.94
CA GLU A 65 10.89 2.35 2.50
C GLU A 65 9.45 2.79 2.17
N GLN A 66 8.86 2.29 1.09
CA GLN A 66 7.53 2.70 0.64
C GLN A 66 6.39 1.84 1.22
N ILE A 67 6.69 0.69 1.82
CA ILE A 67 5.68 -0.11 2.52
C ILE A 67 5.18 0.66 3.75
N THR A 68 3.93 1.11 3.68
CA THR A 68 3.24 1.76 4.81
C THR A 68 2.21 0.79 5.40
N SER A 69 2.47 0.23 6.57
CA SER A 69 1.56 -0.67 7.31
C SER A 69 1.89 -0.63 8.81
N SER A 70 1.16 -1.38 9.65
CA SER A 70 1.52 -1.55 11.07
C SER A 70 2.90 -2.24 11.20
N THR A 71 3.64 -1.98 12.28
CA THR A 71 5.03 -2.48 12.45
C THR A 71 5.15 -4.00 12.32
N THR A 72 4.17 -4.74 12.85
CA THR A 72 4.09 -6.22 12.79
C THR A 72 3.79 -6.70 11.37
N GLU A 73 2.84 -6.09 10.66
CA GLU A 73 2.57 -6.44 9.27
C GLU A 73 3.75 -6.12 8.36
N ILE A 74 4.47 -5.01 8.58
CA ILE A 74 5.66 -4.68 7.76
C ILE A 74 6.70 -5.79 7.87
N THR A 75 6.94 -6.33 9.06
CA THR A 75 7.93 -7.40 9.25
C THR A 75 7.54 -8.68 8.52
N GLU A 76 6.27 -9.07 8.54
CA GLU A 76 5.76 -10.25 7.84
C GLU A 76 5.79 -10.06 6.32
N LYS A 77 5.31 -8.91 5.83
CA LYS A 77 5.31 -8.57 4.39
C LYS A 77 6.72 -8.59 3.81
N LEU A 78 7.69 -8.03 4.54
CA LEU A 78 9.09 -8.05 4.15
C LEU A 78 9.72 -9.44 4.25
N ALA A 79 9.28 -10.29 5.19
CA ALA A 79 9.74 -11.67 5.27
C ALA A 79 9.31 -12.46 4.03
N SER A 80 8.07 -12.30 3.57
CA SER A 80 7.58 -12.92 2.32
C SER A 80 8.42 -12.50 1.11
N ILE A 81 8.74 -11.20 0.99
CA ILE A 81 9.55 -10.68 -0.12
C ILE A 81 11.01 -11.15 -0.01
N LYS A 82 11.56 -11.23 1.21
CA LYS A 82 12.90 -11.81 1.41
C LYS A 82 12.96 -13.26 0.96
N ALA A 83 11.99 -14.08 1.35
CA ALA A 83 11.92 -15.48 0.94
C ALA A 83 11.88 -15.60 -0.59
N PHE A 84 11.08 -14.77 -1.25
CA PHE A 84 11.03 -14.67 -2.71
C PHE A 84 12.40 -14.30 -3.30
N LEU A 85 13.07 -13.25 -2.81
CA LEU A 85 14.38 -12.83 -3.33
C LEU A 85 15.49 -13.87 -3.09
N VAL A 86 15.46 -14.57 -1.94
CA VAL A 86 16.38 -15.68 -1.65
C VAL A 86 16.17 -16.84 -2.61
N TYR A 87 14.91 -17.20 -2.87
CA TYR A 87 14.58 -18.23 -3.86
C TYR A 87 15.16 -17.88 -5.23
N ASN A 88 14.98 -16.64 -5.68
CA ASN A 88 15.50 -16.19 -6.97
C ASN A 88 17.02 -16.19 -7.07
N TYR A 89 17.70 -15.84 -5.98
CA TYR A 89 19.15 -15.97 -5.88
C TYR A 89 19.59 -17.43 -5.96
N LYS A 90 18.91 -18.35 -5.27
CA LYS A 90 19.18 -19.80 -5.32
C LYS A 90 18.94 -20.40 -6.71
N GLN A 91 17.97 -19.88 -7.46
CA GLN A 91 17.71 -20.26 -8.85
C GLN A 91 18.70 -19.65 -9.85
N GLY A 92 19.67 -18.85 -9.39
CA GLY A 92 20.66 -18.19 -10.27
C GLY A 92 20.09 -17.05 -11.10
N LEU A 93 18.87 -16.60 -10.83
CA LEU A 93 18.17 -15.59 -11.63
C LEU A 93 18.68 -14.16 -11.35
N THR A 94 19.31 -13.96 -10.18
CA THR A 94 19.92 -12.67 -9.76
C THR A 94 21.39 -12.89 -9.39
N LYS A 95 22.29 -12.03 -9.87
CA LYS A 95 23.74 -12.13 -9.60
C LYS A 95 24.10 -11.91 -8.13
N THR A 96 23.38 -11.01 -7.45
CA THR A 96 23.59 -10.64 -6.06
C THR A 96 22.37 -11.00 -5.23
N ASN A 97 22.57 -11.40 -3.99
CA ASN A 97 21.46 -11.65 -3.07
C ASN A 97 20.80 -10.32 -2.68
N LEU A 98 19.66 -9.98 -3.29
CA LEU A 98 18.96 -8.72 -3.02
C LEU A 98 18.24 -8.70 -1.66
N SER A 99 17.99 -9.87 -1.05
CA SER A 99 17.20 -9.98 0.19
C SER A 99 17.86 -9.31 1.40
N ILE A 100 19.20 -9.24 1.43
CA ILE A 100 19.97 -8.64 2.52
C ILE A 100 19.82 -7.12 2.58
N HIS A 101 19.44 -6.49 1.46
CA HIS A 101 19.26 -5.05 1.32
C HIS A 101 17.82 -4.62 1.63
N LEU A 102 16.90 -5.58 1.84
CA LEU A 102 15.53 -5.32 2.23
C LEU A 102 15.43 -5.12 3.76
N LYS A 103 15.77 -3.92 4.25
CA LYS A 103 15.74 -3.58 5.68
C LYS A 103 14.63 -2.56 5.99
N THR A 104 13.91 -2.76 7.08
CA THR A 104 13.04 -1.72 7.64
C THR A 104 13.92 -0.60 8.19
N LYS A 105 13.89 0.58 7.56
CA LYS A 105 14.36 1.76 8.26
C LYS A 105 13.33 2.10 9.32
N LYS A 106 13.69 1.83 10.59
CA LYS A 106 13.11 2.55 11.72
C LYS A 106 13.60 3.99 11.61
N THR A 107 13.02 4.76 10.69
CA THR A 107 13.36 6.18 10.56
C THR A 107 12.82 6.85 11.82
N PRO A 108 13.66 7.38 12.74
CA PRO A 108 13.15 8.33 13.71
C PRO A 108 12.55 9.46 12.90
N LEU A 109 11.30 9.78 13.19
CA LEU A 109 10.45 10.69 12.43
C LEU A 109 11.08 12.08 12.32
N LYS A 110 12.07 12.28 11.44
CA LYS A 110 12.48 13.62 11.01
C LYS A 110 11.51 13.98 9.91
N LEU A 111 10.45 14.69 10.29
CA LEU A 111 9.45 15.24 9.39
C LEU A 111 10.16 16.07 8.30
N HIS A 112 10.38 15.47 7.14
CA HIS A 112 10.33 16.23 5.91
C HIS A 112 8.88 16.18 5.44
N ALA A 113 8.20 17.31 5.60
CA ALA A 113 6.81 17.49 5.24
C ALA A 113 6.61 17.17 3.75
N ARG A 114 6.02 16.00 3.48
CA ARG A 114 5.37 15.67 2.21
C ARG A 114 3.87 15.92 2.42
N PRO A 115 3.13 16.49 1.46
CA PRO A 115 1.73 16.88 1.69
C PRO A 115 0.94 15.65 2.10
N ALA A 116 0.35 15.74 3.29
CA ALA A 116 -0.38 14.66 3.92
C ALA A 116 -1.51 14.23 2.98
N ARG A 117 -1.38 13.03 2.38
CA ARG A 117 -2.56 12.33 1.87
C ARG A 117 -3.49 12.15 3.06
N LEU A 118 -4.70 12.69 2.91
CA LEU A 118 -5.79 12.67 3.88
C LEU A 118 -5.77 11.35 4.69
N ARG A 119 -5.22 11.42 5.92
CA ARG A 119 -5.53 10.40 6.92
C ARG A 119 -7.00 10.58 7.22
N ARG A 120 -7.85 9.68 6.69
CA ARG A 120 -9.23 9.56 7.17
C ARG A 120 -9.13 9.26 8.66
N LYS A 121 -9.39 10.28 9.48
CA LYS A 121 -9.63 10.11 10.89
C LYS A 121 -10.93 9.33 10.98
N GLU A 122 -10.86 8.06 11.34
CA GLU A 122 -12.06 7.31 11.74
C GLU A 122 -12.59 7.99 12.99
N ALA A 123 -13.72 8.69 12.85
CA ALA A 123 -14.37 9.36 13.96
C ALA A 123 -15.10 8.28 14.78
N ILE A 124 -14.59 7.99 15.97
CA ILE A 124 -15.27 7.12 16.93
C ILE A 124 -16.45 7.91 17.51
N LEU A 125 -17.65 7.68 16.97
CA LEU A 125 -18.89 8.27 17.44
C LEU A 125 -19.38 7.51 18.68
N THR A 126 -19.33 8.15 19.84
CA THR A 126 -19.99 7.63 21.05
C THR A 126 -21.49 7.95 21.01
N ALA A 127 -22.34 7.13 21.64
CA ALA A 127 -23.79 7.34 21.66
C ALA A 127 -24.18 8.73 22.21
N LYS A 128 -23.45 9.21 23.23
CA LYS A 128 -23.59 10.58 23.77
C LYS A 128 -23.24 11.65 22.75
N GLY A 129 -22.15 11.46 21.98
CA GLY A 129 -21.74 12.37 20.93
C GLY A 129 -22.77 12.48 19.81
N ARG A 130 -23.37 11.35 19.41
CA ARG A 130 -24.44 11.33 18.40
C ARG A 130 -25.67 12.13 18.85
N ALA A 131 -26.13 11.93 20.09
CA ALA A 131 -27.29 12.65 20.63
C ALA A 131 -27.05 14.17 20.68
N SER A 132 -25.83 14.60 21.03
CA SER A 132 -25.46 16.02 21.02
C SER A 132 -25.52 16.62 19.61
N LEU A 133 -24.99 15.90 18.61
CA LEU A 133 -25.00 16.36 17.21
C LEU A 133 -26.42 16.40 16.65
N GLU A 134 -27.28 15.43 17.00
CA GLU A 134 -28.69 15.43 16.59
C GLU A 134 -29.46 16.62 17.18
N ALA A 135 -29.21 16.96 18.44
CA ALA A 135 -29.83 18.12 19.10
C ALA A 135 -29.39 19.44 18.46
N GLU A 136 -28.10 19.60 18.18
CA GLU A 136 -27.55 20.78 17.49
C GLU A 136 -28.11 20.92 16.07
N LEU A 137 -28.22 19.80 15.34
CA LEU A 137 -28.81 19.78 14.00
C LEU A 137 -30.29 20.20 14.03
N ALA A 138 -31.05 19.75 15.02
CA ALA A 138 -32.45 20.16 15.19
C ALA A 138 -32.58 21.66 15.50
N ALA A 139 -31.75 22.19 16.40
CA ALA A 139 -31.73 23.62 16.72
C ALA A 139 -31.43 24.47 15.48
N LEU A 140 -30.35 24.15 14.75
CA LEU A 140 -29.97 24.87 13.53
C LEU A 140 -31.04 24.80 12.44
N LYS A 141 -31.79 23.70 12.34
CA LYS A 141 -32.91 23.61 11.38
C LYS A 141 -34.06 24.53 11.74
N ASN A 142 -34.34 24.70 13.03
CA ASN A 142 -35.41 25.58 13.51
C ASN A 142 -35.05 27.07 13.38
N GLU A 143 -33.76 27.41 13.35
CA GLU A 143 -33.29 28.79 13.16
C GLU A 143 -33.36 29.26 11.69
N ARG A 144 -33.28 28.35 10.72
CA ARG A 144 -33.37 28.68 9.28
C ARG A 144 -34.57 29.54 8.87
N PRO A 145 -35.82 29.26 9.27
CA PRO A 145 -36.95 30.10 8.89
C PRO A 145 -36.85 31.51 9.48
N LEU A 146 -36.35 31.67 10.71
CA LEU A 146 -36.17 32.98 11.34
C LEU A 146 -35.16 33.83 10.58
N ILE A 147 -34.02 33.23 10.21
CA ILE A 147 -32.99 33.90 9.40
C ILE A 147 -33.55 34.26 8.01
N ALA A 148 -34.34 33.38 7.40
CA ALA A 148 -34.96 33.65 6.10
C ALA A 148 -35.94 34.84 6.16
N GLU A 149 -36.75 34.95 7.20
CA GLU A 149 -37.64 36.09 7.42
C GLU A 149 -36.88 37.39 7.69
N GLU A 150 -35.80 37.33 8.47
CA GLU A 150 -34.94 38.48 8.74
C GLU A 150 -34.25 38.98 7.47
N LEU A 151 -33.74 38.07 6.65
CA LEU A 151 -33.12 38.38 5.36
C LEU A 151 -34.14 38.95 4.36
N GLN A 152 -35.39 38.45 4.36
CA GLN A 152 -36.47 39.00 3.54
C GLN A 152 -36.88 40.41 3.99
N LYS A 153 -36.93 40.68 5.30
CA LYS A 153 -37.18 42.02 5.85
C LYS A 153 -36.05 42.98 5.50
N ALA A 154 -34.80 42.58 5.67
CA ALA A 154 -33.63 43.38 5.30
C ALA A 154 -33.58 43.68 3.78
N ALA A 155 -33.94 42.71 2.94
CA ALA A 155 -34.03 42.91 1.49
C ALA A 155 -35.15 43.88 1.08
N ALA A 156 -36.28 43.88 1.80
CA ALA A 156 -37.38 44.81 1.57
C ALA A 156 -37.04 46.25 2.01
N ASP A 157 -36.20 46.39 3.05
CA ASP A 157 -35.78 47.68 3.61
C ASP A 157 -34.65 48.36 2.78
N LYS A 158 -34.15 47.70 1.72
CA LYS A 158 -33.12 48.23 0.81
C LYS A 158 -31.81 48.70 1.49
N ASP A 159 -31.56 48.36 2.76
CA ASP A 159 -30.31 48.73 3.44
C ASP A 159 -29.22 47.65 3.29
N PHE A 160 -29.04 47.18 2.05
CA PHE A 160 -27.85 46.40 1.68
C PHE A 160 -26.79 47.39 1.18
N ARG A 161 -26.05 48.01 2.11
CA ARG A 161 -24.80 48.70 1.80
C ARG A 161 -23.65 47.69 1.95
N GLU A 162 -22.78 47.68 0.95
CA GLU A 162 -21.51 46.91 0.90
C GLU A 162 -20.62 47.12 2.14
#